data_AF-A0A316F800-F1
#
_entry.id   AF-A0A316F800-F1
#
_cell.length_a   1.000
_cell.length_b   1.000
_cell.length_c   1.000
_cell.angle_alpha   90.00
_cell.angle_beta   90.00
_cell.angle_gamma   90.00
#
_symmetry.space_group_name_H-M   'P 1'
#
loop_
_entity.id
_entity.type
_entity.pdbx_description
1 polymer ?
#
loop_
_entity_poly.entity_id
_entity_poly.type
_entity_poly.pdbx_seq_one_letter_code
_entity_poly.pdbx_strand_id
1 'polypeptide(L)'
;MNPPFDQAAAEAAEAAGDWSVAIALVGAYAECYSRDPHRHNAHLWHIDLLARAGRLTDLAEFAVTDVHARRRLQRLRAEPGGPPSEPAR
;
A
#
# COMPACT_ATOMS: atom_id res chain seq x y z
N MET A 1 -19.88 -2.27 15.30
CA MET A 1 -19.61 -2.69 13.91
C MET A 1 -18.20 -3.26 13.94
N ASN A 2 -18.02 -4.57 13.79
CA ASN A 2 -16.68 -5.17 13.84
C ASN A 2 -15.93 -4.78 12.55
N PRO A 3 -14.63 -4.45 12.63
CA PRO A 3 -13.86 -4.23 11.42
C PRO A 3 -13.90 -5.52 10.57
N PRO A 4 -14.08 -5.39 9.26
CA PRO A 4 -14.32 -6.52 8.35
C PRO A 4 -13.06 -7.39 8.08
N PHE A 5 -11.93 -7.03 8.69
CA PHE A 5 -10.72 -7.82 8.88
C PHE A 5 -10.11 -7.45 10.25
N ASP A 6 -9.12 -8.18 10.74
CA ASP A 6 -8.45 -7.88 12.00
C ASP A 6 -7.55 -6.63 11.87
N GLN A 7 -8.19 -5.46 11.82
CA GLN A 7 -7.54 -4.16 11.71
C GLN A 7 -6.60 -3.92 12.89
N ALA A 8 -6.98 -4.34 14.10
CA ALA A 8 -6.14 -4.18 15.29
C ALA A 8 -4.84 -4.99 15.16
N ALA A 9 -4.89 -6.22 14.65
CA ALA A 9 -3.69 -7.01 14.38
C ALA A 9 -2.81 -6.36 13.29
N ALA A 10 -3.42 -5.81 12.23
CA ALA A 10 -2.68 -5.10 11.18
C ALA A 10 -2.00 -3.83 11.70
N GLU A 11 -2.68 -3.03 12.52
CA GLU A 11 -2.11 -1.85 13.18
C GLU A 11 -0.98 -2.24 14.15
N ALA A 12 -1.14 -3.33 14.90
CA ALA A 12 -0.11 -3.84 15.79
C ALA A 12 1.13 -4.31 15.03
N ALA A 13 0.94 -5.01 13.91
CA ALA A 13 2.04 -5.44 13.04
C ALA A 13 2.76 -4.24 12.42
N GLU A 14 2.02 -3.24 11.94
CA GLU A 14 2.59 -1.99 11.43
C GLU A 14 3.43 -1.28 12.51
N ALA A 15 2.89 -1.13 13.71
CA ALA A 15 3.56 -0.48 14.83
C ALA A 15 4.83 -1.22 15.26
N ALA A 16 4.84 -2.55 15.15
CA ALA A 16 6.01 -3.39 15.41
C ALA A 16 7.05 -3.39 14.28
N GLY A 17 6.74 -2.77 13.13
CA GLY A 17 7.57 -2.85 11.92
C GLY A 17 7.53 -4.22 11.24
N ASP A 18 6.56 -5.07 11.57
CA ASP A 18 6.30 -6.33 10.87
C ASP A 18 5.50 -6.05 9.59
N TRP A 19 6.21 -5.46 8.63
CA TRP A 19 5.64 -5.02 7.37
C TRP A 19 4.99 -6.18 6.59
N SER A 20 5.56 -7.38 6.65
CA SER A 20 5.05 -8.52 5.89
C SER A 20 3.67 -8.94 6.41
N VAL A 21 3.51 -9.00 7.74
CA VAL A 21 2.21 -9.31 8.36
C VAL A 21 1.20 -8.21 8.12
N ALA A 22 1.59 -6.93 8.30
CA ALA A 22 0.69 -5.80 8.04
C ALA A 22 0.19 -5.79 6.59
N ILE A 23 1.09 -5.94 5.62
CA ILE A 23 0.77 -5.99 4.18
C ILE A 23 -0.19 -7.14 3.88
N ALA A 24 0.08 -8.34 4.40
CA ALA A 24 -0.76 -9.52 4.15
C ALA A 24 -2.18 -9.35 4.72
N LEU A 25 -2.30 -8.86 5.95
CA LEU A 25 -3.60 -8.67 6.62
C LEU A 25 -4.46 -7.63 5.91
N VAL A 26 -3.88 -6.47 5.56
CA VAL A 26 -4.61 -5.38 4.89
C VAL A 26 -4.90 -5.74 3.44
N GLY A 27 -3.92 -6.31 2.72
CA GLY A 27 -4.04 -6.69 1.31
C GLY A 27 -5.10 -7.75 1.05
N ALA A 28 -5.36 -8.66 2.00
CA ALA A 28 -6.42 -9.66 1.89
C ALA A 28 -7.84 -9.05 1.87
N TYR A 29 -8.01 -7.86 2.44
CA TYR A 29 -9.29 -7.16 2.50
C TYR A 29 -9.41 -6.00 1.50
N ALA A 30 -8.27 -5.46 1.09
CA ALA A 30 -8.16 -4.33 0.17
C ALA A 30 -8.82 -4.60 -1.18
N GLU A 31 -9.58 -3.63 -1.67
CA GLU A 31 -10.14 -3.67 -3.02
C GLU A 31 -10.12 -2.27 -3.65
N CYS A 32 -9.43 -2.16 -4.79
CA CYS A 32 -9.39 -0.92 -5.56
C CYS A 32 -10.78 -0.61 -6.15
N TYR A 33 -11.18 0.67 -6.10
CA TYR A 33 -12.50 1.15 -6.55
C TYR A 33 -13.74 0.48 -5.92
N SER A 34 -13.59 -0.20 -4.77
CA SER A 34 -14.74 -0.77 -4.08
C SER A 34 -15.73 0.32 -3.65
N ARG A 35 -17.02 -0.01 -3.74
CA ARG A 35 -18.10 0.85 -3.21
C ARG A 35 -18.18 0.77 -1.68
N ASP A 36 -17.55 -0.25 -1.08
CA ASP A 36 -17.38 -0.33 0.37
C ASP A 36 -16.22 0.59 0.80
N PRO A 37 -16.50 1.64 1.60
CA PRO A 37 -15.47 2.57 2.04
C PRO A 37 -14.38 1.89 2.87
N HIS A 38 -14.68 0.81 3.61
CA HIS A 38 -13.68 0.09 4.38
C HIS A 38 -12.69 -0.63 3.47
N ARG A 39 -13.17 -1.27 2.40
CA ARG A 39 -12.31 -1.97 1.43
C ARG A 39 -11.44 -1.00 0.65
N HIS A 40 -12.00 0.13 0.25
CA HIS A 40 -11.23 1.17 -0.43
C HIS A 40 -10.19 1.80 0.48
N ASN A 41 -10.51 2.06 1.75
CA ASN A 41 -9.54 2.58 2.72
C ASN A 41 -8.42 1.57 3.02
N ALA A 42 -8.74 0.29 3.15
CA ALA A 42 -7.75 -0.77 3.28
C ALA A 42 -6.84 -0.84 2.04
N HIS A 43 -7.38 -0.61 0.84
CA HIS A 43 -6.58 -0.50 -0.38
C HIS A 43 -5.56 0.65 -0.31
N LEU A 44 -5.99 1.85 0.10
CA LEU A 44 -5.07 2.97 0.26
C LEU A 44 -3.99 2.69 1.32
N TRP A 45 -4.37 2.02 2.41
CA TRP A 45 -3.44 1.62 3.46
C TRP A 45 -2.42 0.59 2.97
N HIS A 46 -2.86 -0.42 2.22
CA HIS A 46 -1.98 -1.43 1.62
C HIS A 46 -0.89 -0.78 0.73
N ILE A 47 -1.26 0.20 -0.10
CA ILE A 47 -0.32 0.96 -0.93
C ILE A 47 0.70 1.73 -0.09
N ASP A 48 0.28 2.32 1.03
CA ASP A 48 1.20 3.05 1.91
C ASP A 48 2.14 2.10 2.68
N LEU A 49 1.65 0.92 3.09
CA LEU A 49 2.49 -0.11 3.71
C LEU A 49 3.60 -0.59 2.76
N LEU A 50 3.29 -0.84 1.49
CA LEU A 50 4.30 -1.19 0.48
C LEU A 50 5.38 -0.11 0.36
N ALA A 51 4.98 1.16 0.34
CA ALA A 51 5.89 2.29 0.28
C ALA A 51 6.79 2.37 1.53
N ARG A 52 6.20 2.31 2.74
CA ARG A 52 6.92 2.43 4.01
C ARG A 52 7.85 1.25 4.28
N ALA A 53 7.47 0.07 3.83
CA ALA A 53 8.29 -1.14 3.90
C ALA A 53 9.43 -1.16 2.86
N GLY A 54 9.53 -0.15 1.99
CA GLY A 54 10.53 -0.09 0.93
C GLY A 54 10.31 -1.13 -0.18
N ARG A 55 9.12 -1.73 -0.29
CA ARG A 55 8.77 -2.72 -1.33
C ARG A 55 8.42 -2.01 -2.64
N LEU A 56 9.37 -1.23 -3.15
CA LEU A 56 9.16 -0.38 -4.32
C LEU A 56 8.93 -1.17 -5.61
N THR A 57 9.51 -2.37 -5.71
CA THR A 57 9.26 -3.29 -6.84
C THR A 57 7.80 -3.73 -6.86
N ASP A 58 7.29 -4.26 -5.74
CA ASP A 58 5.88 -4.66 -5.60
C ASP A 58 4.95 -3.47 -5.90
N LEU A 59 5.27 -2.29 -5.38
CA LEU A 59 4.51 -1.07 -5.62
C LEU A 59 4.54 -0.66 -7.12
N ALA A 60 5.67 -0.85 -7.80
CA ALA A 60 5.81 -0.56 -9.24
C ALA A 60 5.04 -1.57 -10.10
N GLU A 61 5.06 -2.84 -9.75
CA GLU A 61 4.24 -3.88 -10.41
C GLU A 61 2.75 -3.57 -10.24
N PHE A 62 2.33 -3.21 -9.03
CA PHE A 62 0.94 -2.81 -8.76
C PHE A 62 0.55 -1.54 -9.53
N ALA A 63 1.46 -0.58 -9.67
CA ALA A 63 1.23 0.68 -10.38
C ALA A 63 0.92 0.54 -11.88
N VAL A 64 1.17 -0.64 -12.47
CA VAL A 64 0.80 -0.93 -13.86
C VAL A 64 -0.72 -0.90 -14.02
N THR A 65 -1.47 -1.45 -13.06
CA THR A 65 -2.93 -1.55 -13.11
C THR A 65 -3.63 -0.67 -12.08
N ASP A 66 -2.91 -0.15 -11.09
CA ASP A 66 -3.48 0.60 -9.97
C ASP A 66 -3.07 2.09 -9.99
N VAL A 67 -4.06 2.97 -10.11
CA VAL A 67 -3.82 4.42 -10.16
C VAL A 67 -3.28 4.99 -8.84
N HIS A 68 -3.66 4.40 -7.71
CA HIS A 68 -3.24 4.86 -6.38
C HIS A 68 -1.77 4.50 -6.15
N ALA A 69 -1.38 3.27 -6.49
CA ALA A 69 0.02 2.83 -6.49
C ALA A 69 0.88 3.72 -7.38
N ARG A 70 0.43 4.00 -8.62
CA ARG A 70 1.15 4.91 -9.54
C ARG A 70 1.31 6.30 -8.96
N ARG A 71 0.25 6.88 -8.40
CA ARG A 71 0.31 8.20 -7.74
C ARG A 71 1.23 8.20 -6.53
N ARG A 72 1.26 7.12 -5.75
CA ARG A 72 2.16 7.00 -4.59
C ARG A 72 3.61 6.94 -5.05
N LEU A 73 3.92 6.12 -6.05
CA LEU A 73 5.27 6.00 -6.61
C LEU A 73 5.76 7.33 -7.22
N GLN A 74 4.91 8.05 -7.94
CA GLN A 74 5.22 9.38 -8.45
C GLN A 74 5.57 10.37 -7.33
N ARG A 75 4.85 10.34 -6.21
CA ARG A 75 5.16 11.16 -5.03
C ARG A 75 6.49 10.79 -4.40
N LEU A 76 6.75 9.50 -4.18
CA LEU A 76 8.01 9.02 -3.64
C LEU A 76 9.21 9.46 -4.48
N ARG A 77 9.08 9.45 -5.81
CA ARG A 77 10.12 9.93 -6.74
C ARG A 77 10.32 11.45 -6.70
N ALA A 78 9.28 12.20 -6.36
CA ALA A 78 9.34 13.65 -6.26
C ALA A 78 9.89 14.15 -4.91
N GLU A 79 9.90 13.28 -3.88
CA GLU A 79 10.47 13.59 -2.58
C GLU A 79 12.02 13.69 -2.65
N PRO A 80 12.66 14.65 -1.96
CA PRO A 80 14.12 14.74 -1.90
C PRO A 80 14.73 13.43 -1.35
N GLY A 81 15.64 12.81 -2.11
CA GLY A 81 16.19 11.49 -1.77
C GLY A 81 15.34 10.30 -2.23
N GLY A 82 14.29 10.55 -3.00
CA GLY A 82 13.46 9.52 -3.62
C GLY A 82 14.22 8.64 -4.63
N PRO A 83 13.72 7.43 -4.91
CA PRO A 83 14.32 6.53 -5.89
C PRO A 83 14.33 7.17 -7.28
N PRO A 84 15.37 6.95 -8.10
CA PRO A 84 15.44 7.51 -9.44
C PRO A 84 14.26 7.02 -10.29
N SER A 85 13.79 7.89 -11.19
CA SER A 85 12.82 7.50 -12.21
C SER A 85 13.54 6.61 -13.22
N GLU A 86 13.19 5.32 -13.31
CA GLU A 86 13.68 4.49 -14.42
C GLU A 86 13.20 5.09 -15.75
N PRO A 87 14.09 5.18 -16.77
CA PRO A 87 13.69 5.67 -18.09
C PRO A 87 12.65 4.72 -18.68
N ALA A 88 11.58 5.28 -19.22
CA ALA A 88 10.62 4.54 -20.03
C ALA A 88 11.37 3.85 -21.18
N ARG A 89 11.26 2.51 -21.26
CA ARG A 89 11.66 1.77 -22.45
C ARG A 89 10.66 2.00 -23.57
#